data_AF-A0A258NEY7-F1
#
_entry.id   AF-A0A258NEY7-F1
#
_cell.length_a   1.000
_cell.length_b   1.000
_cell.length_c   1.000
_cell.angle_alpha   90.00
_cell.angle_beta   90.00
_cell.angle_gamma   90.00
#
_symmetry.space_group_name_H-M   'P 1'
#
loop_
_entity.id
_entity.type
_entity.pdbx_description
1 polymer ?
#
loop_
_entity_poly.entity_id
_entity_poly.type
_entity_poly.pdbx_seq_one_letter_code
_entity_poly.pdbx_strand_id
1 'polypeptide(L)'
;MTPQALQTRIANGEYTRHHSDITQLRYGVSRLRNPLLAGYAFHILPYQGLGTGIPRAAQAWENIVLQDNPAANQFKTVVQRPPPHPGNVEKTESKAESLDIRVLTALQNGGPLSKSHIAEALGLRNVTGQLNAQVRALLNRGHIEMTLPEKPHSRLQQYRLTQVGMQMLATATKPTA
;
A
#
# COMPACT_ATOMS: atom_id res chain seq x y z
N MET A 1 43.99 13.26 59.55
CA MET A 1 42.97 12.30 59.11
C MET A 1 41.73 13.08 58.72
N THR A 2 41.51 13.25 57.42
CA THR A 2 40.30 13.86 56.84
C THR A 2 40.08 13.22 55.46
N PRO A 3 38.83 12.89 55.11
CA PRO A 3 38.53 11.79 54.19
C PRO A 3 38.76 12.17 52.72
N GLN A 4 39.27 11.18 51.96
CA GLN A 4 39.41 11.22 50.50
C GLN A 4 38.01 11.30 49.87
N ALA A 5 37.66 12.46 49.31
CA ALA A 5 36.51 12.58 48.44
C ALA A 5 36.81 11.85 47.13
N LEU A 6 36.05 10.79 46.82
CA LEU A 6 36.01 10.15 45.51
C LEU A 6 35.47 11.17 44.50
N GLN A 7 36.37 11.95 43.90
CA GLN A 7 36.04 12.78 42.77
C GLN A 7 35.83 11.86 41.57
N THR A 8 34.57 11.47 41.32
CA THR A 8 34.16 10.86 40.06
C THR A 8 34.54 11.82 38.94
N ARG A 9 35.67 11.53 38.27
CA ARG A 9 36.06 12.21 37.05
C ARG A 9 35.04 11.83 35.99
N ILE A 10 34.00 12.66 35.85
CA ILE A 10 33.22 12.72 34.62
C ILE A 10 34.20 13.30 33.60
N ALA A 11 34.90 12.40 32.90
CA ALA A 11 35.64 12.78 31.71
C ALA A 11 34.61 13.39 30.78
N ASN A 12 34.69 14.70 30.58
CA ASN A 12 34.01 15.38 29.48
C ASN A 12 34.56 14.74 28.22
N GLY A 13 33.86 13.69 27.76
CA GLY A 13 34.25 12.88 26.63
C GLY A 13 34.28 13.78 25.42
N GLU A 14 35.49 14.18 25.02
CA GLU A 14 35.74 14.71 23.70
C GLU A 14 35.25 13.66 22.71
N TYR A 15 34.02 13.84 22.24
CA TYR A 15 33.45 13.06 21.17
C TYR A 15 34.23 13.42 19.92
N THR A 16 35.33 12.69 19.66
CA THR A 16 35.97 12.72 18.37
C THR A 16 34.88 12.39 17.34
N ARG A 17 34.49 13.38 16.54
CA ARG A 17 33.46 13.23 15.51
C ARG A 17 33.99 12.26 14.46
N HIS A 18 33.71 10.97 14.64
CA HIS A 18 33.94 9.99 13.60
C HIS A 18 32.84 10.21 12.55
N HIS A 19 33.15 11.03 11.54
CA HIS A 19 32.38 11.08 10.31
C HIS A 19 32.42 9.68 9.68
N SER A 20 31.25 9.12 9.42
CA SER A 20 31.16 7.81 8.81
C SER A 20 31.33 8.01 7.31
N ASP A 21 32.35 7.39 6.71
CA ASP A 21 32.43 7.35 5.26
C ASP A 21 31.16 6.67 4.71
N ILE A 22 30.51 7.31 3.74
CA ILE A 22 29.29 6.82 3.09
C ILE A 22 29.50 5.39 2.58
N THR A 23 30.71 5.09 2.11
CA THR A 23 31.11 3.78 1.63
C THR A 23 30.98 2.73 2.74
N GLN A 24 31.50 3.03 3.93
CA GLN A 24 31.45 2.13 5.09
C GLN A 24 30.01 1.87 5.57
N LEU A 25 29.14 2.88 5.50
CA LEU A 25 27.71 2.73 5.84
C LEU A 25 27.00 1.77 4.87
N ARG A 26 27.34 1.82 3.57
CA ARG A 26 26.78 0.91 2.57
C ARG A 26 27.23 -0.55 2.76
N TYR A 27 28.41 -0.77 3.32
CA TYR A 27 28.91 -2.09 3.69
C TYR A 27 28.48 -2.56 5.09
N GLY A 28 27.62 -1.80 5.77
CA GLY A 28 27.05 -2.19 7.07
C GLY A 28 27.99 -2.03 8.27
N VAL A 29 29.08 -1.28 8.11
CA VAL A 29 30.00 -0.99 9.21
C VAL A 29 29.31 -0.05 10.21
N SER A 30 28.99 -0.57 11.39
CA SER A 30 28.33 0.20 12.45
C SER A 30 29.33 0.91 13.33
N ARG A 31 29.36 2.25 13.23
CA ARG A 31 30.00 3.11 14.22
C ARG A 31 28.92 3.79 15.05
N LEU A 32 28.69 3.26 16.24
CA LEU A 32 27.68 3.78 17.15
C LEU A 32 28.12 5.15 17.65
N ARG A 33 27.43 6.21 17.23
CA ARG A 33 27.66 7.54 17.79
C ARG A 33 27.33 7.50 19.26
N ASN A 34 26.12 7.14 19.68
CA ASN A 34 25.78 7.00 21.10
C ASN A 34 25.54 5.52 21.48
N PRO A 35 26.49 4.85 22.18
CA PRO A 35 26.34 3.44 22.55
C PRO A 35 25.15 3.16 23.48
N LEU A 36 24.81 4.09 24.38
CA LEU A 36 23.69 3.93 25.30
C LEU A 36 22.36 3.93 24.52
N LEU A 37 22.13 4.95 23.69
CA LEU A 37 20.92 5.02 22.86
C LEU A 37 20.80 3.83 21.92
N ALA A 38 21.91 3.43 21.29
CA ALA A 38 21.93 2.27 20.40
C ALA A 38 21.61 0.96 21.14
N GLY A 39 22.13 0.79 22.37
CA GLY A 39 21.85 -0.36 23.21
C GLY A 39 20.37 -0.50 23.54
N TYR A 40 19.71 0.59 23.96
CA TYR A 40 18.27 0.57 24.22
C TYR A 40 17.44 0.37 22.95
N ALA A 41 17.78 1.06 21.86
CA ALA A 41 17.05 0.98 20.59
C ALA A 41 17.01 -0.46 20.04
N PHE A 42 18.07 -1.23 20.24
CA PHE A 42 18.15 -2.64 19.82
C PHE A 42 17.07 -3.53 20.47
N HIS A 43 16.69 -3.24 21.72
CA HIS A 43 15.72 -4.04 22.46
C HIS A 43 14.28 -3.53 22.32
N ILE A 44 14.09 -2.24 22.04
CA ILE A 44 12.77 -1.59 22.05
C ILE A 44 12.16 -1.52 20.64
N LEU A 45 12.99 -1.38 19.59
CA LEU A 45 12.49 -1.21 18.23
C LEU A 45 12.19 -2.58 17.58
N PRO A 46 11.21 -2.65 16.65
CA PRO A 46 10.84 -3.88 15.96
C PRO A 46 11.90 -4.33 14.92
N TYR A 47 13.07 -3.70 14.87
CA TYR A 47 14.09 -3.93 13.86
C TYR A 47 15.26 -4.73 14.44
N GLN A 48 15.69 -5.77 13.70
CA GLN A 48 16.71 -6.71 14.14
C GLN A 48 18.05 -6.46 13.43
N GLY A 49 19.14 -6.41 14.21
CA GLY A 49 20.52 -6.38 13.73
C GLY A 49 21.11 -4.97 13.54
N LEU A 50 22.13 -4.63 14.32
CA LEU A 50 22.89 -3.38 14.20
C LEU A 50 23.64 -3.33 12.86
N GLY A 51 23.56 -2.21 12.14
CA GLY A 51 24.30 -1.99 10.89
C GLY A 51 23.71 -2.62 9.64
N THR A 52 22.71 -3.48 9.79
CA THR A 52 22.09 -4.20 8.67
C THR A 52 21.02 -3.38 7.94
N GLY A 53 20.52 -2.31 8.56
CA GLY A 53 19.41 -1.51 8.03
C GLY A 53 19.72 -0.79 6.72
N ILE A 54 20.88 -0.10 6.64
CA ILE A 54 21.28 0.64 5.42
C ILE A 54 21.53 -0.30 4.24
N PRO A 55 22.30 -1.41 4.38
CA PRO A 55 22.44 -2.40 3.32
C PRO A 55 21.09 -2.96 2.84
N ARG A 56 20.20 -3.36 3.76
CA ARG A 56 18.87 -3.89 3.41
C ARG A 56 18.03 -2.86 2.66
N ALA A 57 18.04 -1.60 3.12
CA ALA A 57 17.32 -0.53 2.46
C ALA A 57 17.85 -0.27 1.04
N ALA A 58 19.18 -0.24 0.87
CA ALA A 58 19.82 -0.06 -0.43
C ALA A 58 19.58 -1.23 -1.39
N GLN A 59 19.43 -2.45 -0.87
CA GLN A 59 19.04 -3.63 -1.67
C GLN A 59 17.56 -3.59 -2.09
N ALA A 60 16.67 -3.18 -1.19
CA ALA A 60 15.24 -3.10 -1.47
C ALA A 60 14.87 -1.89 -2.37
N TRP A 61 15.72 -0.87 -2.40
CA TRP A 61 15.47 0.37 -3.11
C TRP A 61 16.75 0.98 -3.67
N GLU A 62 16.93 0.86 -4.98
CA GLU A 62 18.14 1.29 -5.67
C GLU A 62 18.36 2.82 -5.60
N ASN A 63 17.26 3.58 -5.49
CA ASN A 63 17.29 5.05 -5.53
C ASN A 63 17.42 5.73 -4.16
N ILE A 64 18.30 5.20 -3.29
CA ILE A 64 18.65 5.83 -2.01
C ILE A 64 20.01 6.52 -2.12
N VAL A 65 20.02 7.84 -1.92
CA VAL A 65 21.23 8.68 -1.90
C VAL A 65 21.57 9.03 -0.46
N LEU A 66 22.81 8.75 -0.06
CA LEU A 66 23.37 9.14 1.24
C LEU A 66 24.33 10.30 0.99
N GLN A 67 24.16 11.40 1.73
CA GLN A 67 24.99 12.60 1.66
C GLN A 67 25.49 12.90 3.06
N ASP A 68 26.80 13.05 3.21
CA ASP A 68 27.40 13.49 4.47
C ASP A 68 28.10 14.83 4.26
N ASN A 69 27.81 15.79 5.14
CA ASN A 69 28.38 17.13 5.14
C ASN A 69 28.97 17.41 6.53
N PRO A 70 30.26 17.07 6.74
CA PRO A 70 30.92 17.26 8.03
C PRO A 70 31.02 18.73 8.42
N ALA A 71 31.22 19.64 7.45
CA ALA A 71 31.31 21.08 7.69
C ALA A 71 29.99 21.65 8.24
N ALA A 72 28.84 21.14 7.77
CA ALA A 72 27.52 21.51 8.28
C ALA A 72 27.03 20.62 9.43
N ASN A 73 27.83 19.66 9.91
CA ASN A 73 27.43 18.64 10.88
C ASN A 73 26.12 17.91 10.49
N GLN A 74 25.94 17.65 9.20
CA GLN A 74 24.68 17.15 8.65
C GLN A 74 24.90 15.85 7.89
N PHE A 75 24.13 14.83 8.24
CA PHE A 75 23.96 13.63 7.43
C PHE A 75 22.54 13.62 6.86
N LYS A 76 22.42 13.43 5.55
CA LYS A 76 21.14 13.47 4.83
C LYS A 76 20.96 12.19 4.02
N THR A 77 19.82 11.55 4.21
CA THR A 77 19.36 10.43 3.39
C THR A 77 18.21 10.89 2.51
N VAL A 78 18.36 10.76 1.20
CA VAL A 78 17.33 11.08 0.22
C VAL A 78 16.84 9.78 -0.40
N VAL A 79 15.59 9.44 -0.14
CA VAL A 79 14.89 8.31 -0.77
C VAL A 79 14.05 8.87 -1.90
N GLN A 80 14.45 8.60 -3.15
CA GLN A 80 13.65 9.03 -4.28
C GLN A 80 12.47 8.08 -4.43
N ARG A 81 11.26 8.64 -4.39
CA ARG A 81 10.08 7.89 -4.80
C ARG A 81 10.18 7.69 -6.32
N PRO A 82 10.05 6.45 -6.86
CA PRO A 82 9.91 6.28 -8.29
C PRO A 82 8.72 7.13 -8.74
N PRO A 83 8.75 7.64 -9.99
CA PRO A 83 7.57 8.27 -10.53
C PRO A 83 6.39 7.31 -10.32
N PRO A 84 5.21 7.81 -9.94
CA PRO A 84 4.04 6.96 -9.76
C PRO A 84 3.95 6.09 -11.00
N HIS A 85 4.16 4.78 -10.83
CA HIS A 85 3.99 3.85 -11.93
C HIS A 85 2.56 4.09 -12.41
N PRO A 86 2.29 4.29 -13.70
CA PRO A 86 0.95 4.61 -14.20
C PRO A 86 -0.08 3.48 -14.03
N GLY A 87 0.06 2.62 -13.00
CA GLY A 87 -0.85 1.52 -12.69
C GLY A 87 -1.02 1.20 -11.20
N ASN A 88 -0.51 2.01 -10.25
CA ASN A 88 -0.73 1.75 -8.80
C ASN A 88 -1.12 3.02 -8.00
N VAL A 89 -1.99 3.84 -8.58
CA VAL A 89 -3.13 4.32 -7.78
C VAL A 89 -4.01 3.12 -7.48
N GLU A 90 -4.61 3.04 -6.29
CA GLU A 90 -5.80 2.22 -6.01
C GLU A 90 -7.01 2.69 -6.85
N LYS A 91 -6.80 2.72 -8.16
CA LYS A 91 -7.71 3.16 -9.21
C LYS A 91 -7.21 2.55 -10.52
N THR A 92 -7.21 1.22 -10.60
CA THR A 92 -7.15 0.50 -11.88
C THR A 92 -8.53 0.59 -12.55
N GLU A 93 -8.96 1.81 -12.86
CA GLU A 93 -9.87 2.05 -13.96
C GLU A 93 -9.00 2.22 -15.20
N SER A 94 -9.39 1.58 -16.31
CA SER A 94 -8.82 1.65 -17.66
C SER A 94 -7.66 0.68 -18.00
N LYS A 95 -8.02 -0.57 -18.31
CA LYS A 95 -7.96 -1.16 -19.68
C LYS A 95 -8.37 -2.64 -19.70
N ALA A 96 -8.36 -3.29 -18.53
CA ALA A 96 -9.21 -4.46 -18.29
C ALA A 96 -10.63 -3.95 -18.04
N GLU A 97 -11.63 -4.61 -18.60
CA GLU A 97 -13.06 -4.28 -18.46
C GLU A 97 -13.39 -3.90 -17.00
N SER A 98 -13.98 -2.71 -16.78
CA SER A 98 -14.38 -2.34 -15.41
C SER A 98 -15.33 -3.39 -14.86
N LEU A 99 -15.23 -3.70 -13.56
CA LEU A 99 -16.09 -4.70 -12.93
C LEU A 99 -17.58 -4.41 -13.18
N ASP A 100 -17.95 -3.13 -13.28
CA ASP A 100 -19.23 -2.62 -13.74
C ASP A 100 -19.64 -3.27 -15.07
N ILE A 101 -18.82 -3.13 -16.12
CA ILE A 101 -19.11 -3.68 -17.46
C ILE A 101 -19.22 -5.20 -17.41
N ARG A 102 -18.36 -5.88 -16.65
CA ARG A 102 -18.40 -7.34 -16.53
C ARG A 102 -19.70 -7.82 -15.86
N VAL A 103 -20.15 -7.14 -14.81
CA VAL A 103 -21.44 -7.43 -14.15
C VAL A 103 -22.61 -7.17 -15.09
N LEU A 104 -22.61 -6.05 -15.81
CA LEU A 104 -23.67 -5.72 -16.77
C LEU A 104 -23.72 -6.74 -17.93
N THR A 105 -22.56 -7.19 -18.41
CA THR A 105 -22.44 -8.22 -19.47
C THR A 105 -22.96 -9.57 -18.98
N ALA A 106 -22.64 -9.97 -17.74
CA ALA A 106 -23.19 -11.18 -17.15
C ALA A 106 -24.73 -11.15 -17.08
N LEU A 107 -25.31 -10.01 -16.72
CA LEU A 107 -26.76 -9.81 -16.68
C LEU A 107 -27.40 -9.75 -18.07
N GLN A 108 -26.71 -9.21 -19.07
CA GLN A 108 -27.19 -9.21 -20.45
C GLN A 108 -27.29 -10.62 -21.01
N ASN A 109 -26.29 -11.47 -20.76
CA ASN A 109 -26.23 -12.83 -21.29
C ASN A 109 -27.09 -13.83 -20.50
N GLY A 110 -27.17 -13.68 -19.18
CA GLY A 110 -27.85 -14.63 -18.29
C GLY A 110 -29.26 -14.23 -17.87
N GLY A 111 -29.73 -13.03 -18.21
CA GLY A 111 -31.02 -12.52 -17.75
C GLY A 111 -31.02 -12.17 -16.24
N PRO A 112 -32.15 -12.34 -15.53
CA PRO A 112 -32.21 -12.06 -14.10
C PRO A 112 -31.35 -13.03 -13.27
N LEU A 113 -30.25 -12.55 -12.69
CA LEU A 113 -29.30 -13.38 -11.93
C LEU A 113 -29.24 -13.01 -10.44
N SER A 114 -28.97 -14.00 -9.60
CA SER A 114 -28.60 -13.76 -8.19
C SER A 114 -27.11 -13.40 -8.08
N LYS A 115 -26.68 -12.84 -6.94
CA LYS A 115 -25.26 -12.49 -6.72
C LYS A 115 -24.29 -13.66 -6.88
N SER A 116 -24.72 -14.87 -6.52
CA SER A 116 -23.91 -16.08 -6.68
C SER A 116 -23.69 -16.41 -8.14
N HIS A 117 -24.75 -16.36 -8.96
CA HIS A 117 -24.62 -16.59 -10.40
C HIS A 117 -23.84 -15.47 -11.10
N ILE A 118 -23.95 -14.21 -10.63
CA ILE A 118 -23.09 -13.12 -11.12
C ILE A 118 -21.63 -13.42 -10.76
N ALA A 119 -21.33 -13.89 -9.55
CA ALA A 119 -19.97 -14.26 -9.16
C ALA A 119 -19.41 -15.39 -10.04
N GLU A 120 -20.22 -16.42 -10.30
CA GLU A 120 -19.87 -17.54 -11.17
C GLU A 120 -19.58 -17.09 -12.61
N ALA A 121 -20.44 -16.23 -13.18
CA ALA A 121 -20.22 -15.64 -14.51
C ALA A 121 -18.95 -14.79 -14.59
N LEU A 122 -18.49 -14.24 -13.46
CA LEU A 122 -17.23 -13.50 -13.35
C LEU A 122 -16.01 -14.39 -13.08
N GLY A 123 -16.18 -15.72 -12.98
CA GLY A 123 -15.12 -16.68 -12.66
C GLY A 123 -14.70 -16.68 -11.18
N LEU A 124 -15.55 -16.15 -10.29
CA LEU A 124 -15.28 -16.10 -8.85
C LEU A 124 -15.84 -17.35 -8.16
N ARG A 125 -15.08 -17.92 -7.21
CA ARG A 125 -15.52 -19.08 -6.42
C ARG A 125 -16.65 -18.75 -5.43
N ASN A 126 -16.68 -17.52 -4.93
CA ASN A 126 -17.62 -17.04 -3.92
C ASN A 126 -17.98 -15.57 -4.16
N VAL A 127 -19.11 -15.13 -3.61
CA VAL A 127 -19.50 -13.72 -3.61
C VAL A 127 -18.51 -12.91 -2.75
N THR A 128 -17.77 -11.99 -3.37
CA THR A 128 -16.78 -11.17 -2.68
C THR A 128 -17.38 -9.88 -2.11
N GLY A 129 -16.68 -9.25 -1.16
CA GLY A 129 -17.03 -7.92 -0.65
C GLY A 129 -17.05 -6.87 -1.77
N GLN A 130 -16.09 -6.95 -2.70
CA GLN A 130 -16.01 -6.08 -3.88
C GLN A 130 -17.23 -6.23 -4.79
N LEU A 131 -17.66 -7.46 -5.09
CA LEU A 131 -18.87 -7.69 -5.88
C LEU A 131 -20.12 -7.14 -5.19
N ASN A 132 -20.23 -7.32 -3.87
CA ASN A 132 -21.33 -6.75 -3.09
C ASN A 132 -21.36 -5.21 -3.14
N ALA A 133 -20.20 -4.57 -3.00
CA ALA A 133 -20.08 -3.13 -3.14
C ALA A 133 -20.47 -2.67 -4.55
N GLN A 134 -20.02 -3.41 -5.57
CA GLN A 134 -20.31 -3.09 -6.97
C GLN A 134 -21.81 -3.20 -7.31
N VAL A 135 -22.47 -4.28 -6.88
CA VAL A 135 -23.91 -4.46 -7.09
C VAL A 135 -24.70 -3.34 -6.41
N ARG A 136 -24.30 -2.92 -5.20
CA ARG A 136 -24.92 -1.77 -4.51
C ARG A 136 -24.71 -0.47 -5.28
N ALA A 137 -23.51 -0.23 -5.79
CA ALA A 137 -23.22 0.97 -6.60
C ALA A 137 -24.07 1.00 -7.88
N LEU A 138 -24.19 -0.12 -8.59
CA LEU A 138 -25.00 -0.22 -9.81
C LEU A 138 -26.50 -0.03 -9.55
N LEU A 139 -27.02 -0.52 -8.43
CA LEU A 139 -28.40 -0.25 -7.98
C LEU A 139 -28.61 1.23 -7.71
N ASN A 140 -27.71 1.87 -6.95
CA ASN A 140 -27.80 3.28 -6.62
C ASN A 140 -27.73 4.19 -7.85
N ARG A 141 -26.98 3.78 -8.88
CA ARG A 141 -26.90 4.48 -10.17
C ARG A 141 -28.05 4.14 -11.13
N GLY A 142 -28.90 3.17 -10.79
CA GLY A 142 -30.02 2.75 -11.61
C GLY A 142 -29.65 1.96 -12.87
N HIS A 143 -28.44 1.38 -12.96
CA HIS A 143 -28.04 0.53 -14.09
C HIS A 143 -28.62 -0.88 -14.01
N ILE A 144 -28.95 -1.32 -12.79
CA ILE A 144 -29.60 -2.59 -12.51
C ILE A 144 -30.74 -2.35 -11.51
N GLU A 145 -31.72 -3.24 -11.48
CA GLU A 145 -32.83 -3.18 -10.53
C GLU A 145 -33.14 -4.55 -9.93
N MET A 146 -33.85 -4.52 -8.81
CA MET A 146 -34.29 -5.69 -8.06
C MET A 146 -35.54 -6.30 -8.67
N THR A 147 -35.58 -7.64 -8.83
CA THR A 147 -36.80 -8.32 -9.27
C THR A 147 -37.89 -8.37 -8.20
N LEU A 148 -37.51 -8.40 -6.92
CA LEU A 148 -38.41 -8.37 -5.77
C LEU A 148 -38.15 -7.13 -4.88
N PRO A 149 -38.55 -5.93 -5.30
CA PRO A 149 -38.30 -4.70 -4.53
C PRO A 149 -38.97 -4.71 -3.15
N GLU A 150 -40.14 -5.32 -3.02
CA GLU A 150 -40.89 -5.44 -1.75
C GLU A 150 -40.18 -6.34 -0.72
N LYS A 151 -39.30 -7.23 -1.16
CA LYS A 151 -38.60 -8.20 -0.29
C LYS A 151 -37.10 -8.20 -0.61
N PRO A 152 -36.38 -7.11 -0.31
CA PRO A 152 -34.98 -6.92 -0.71
C PRO A 152 -34.01 -7.93 -0.08
N HIS A 153 -34.40 -8.54 1.04
CA HIS A 153 -33.63 -9.58 1.74
C HIS A 153 -34.07 -11.00 1.37
N SER A 154 -34.93 -11.16 0.36
CA SER A 154 -35.38 -12.48 -0.09
C SER A 154 -34.20 -13.32 -0.58
N ARG A 155 -34.19 -14.61 -0.24
CA ARG A 155 -33.24 -15.57 -0.81
C ARG A 155 -33.41 -15.77 -2.32
N LEU A 156 -34.61 -15.48 -2.83
CA LEU A 156 -34.95 -15.56 -4.25
C LEU A 156 -34.69 -14.23 -4.99
N GLN A 157 -34.00 -13.28 -4.34
CA GLN A 157 -33.67 -12.00 -4.94
C GLN A 157 -32.75 -12.18 -6.16
N GLN A 158 -33.16 -11.57 -7.28
CA GLN A 158 -32.36 -11.48 -8.49
C GLN A 158 -32.24 -10.01 -8.92
N TYR A 159 -31.32 -9.76 -9.83
CA TYR A 159 -31.04 -8.46 -10.40
C TYR A 159 -31.21 -8.53 -11.91
N ARG A 160 -31.81 -7.50 -12.49
CA ARG A 160 -31.98 -7.37 -13.95
C ARG A 160 -31.43 -6.04 -14.45
N LEU A 161 -31.04 -6.02 -15.71
CA LEU A 161 -30.50 -4.84 -16.38
C LEU A 161 -31.61 -3.82 -16.66
N THR A 162 -31.33 -2.53 -16.47
CA THR A 162 -32.24 -1.44 -16.85
C THR A 162 -31.87 -0.88 -18.24
N GLN A 163 -32.71 -0.02 -18.80
CA GLN A 163 -32.41 0.70 -20.04
C GLN A 163 -31.13 1.55 -19.92
N VAL A 164 -30.90 2.18 -18.76
CA VAL A 164 -29.68 2.97 -18.50
C VAL A 164 -28.45 2.06 -18.45
N GLY A 165 -28.57 0.86 -17.85
CA GLY A 165 -27.50 -0.14 -17.85
C GLY A 165 -27.14 -0.63 -19.25
N MET A 166 -28.14 -0.85 -20.12
CA MET A 166 -27.93 -1.22 -21.53
C MET A 166 -27.18 -0.13 -22.30
N GLN A 167 -27.52 1.14 -22.10
CA GLN A 167 -26.85 2.27 -22.76
C GLN A 167 -25.39 2.40 -22.33
N MET A 168 -25.10 2.20 -21.05
CA MET A 168 -23.73 2.19 -20.53
C MET A 168 -22.90 1.08 -21.18
N LEU A 169 -23.46 -0.13 -21.28
CA LEU A 169 -22.79 -1.26 -21.91
C LEU A 169 -22.57 -1.03 -23.42
N ALA A 170 -23.56 -0.47 -24.12
CA ALA A 170 -23.43 -0.11 -25.54
C ALA A 170 -22.38 0.99 -25.79
N THR A 171 -22.22 1.93 -24.86
CA THR A 171 -21.18 2.97 -24.94
C THR A 171 -19.79 2.36 -24.73
N ALA A 172 -19.69 1.35 -23.84
CA ALA A 172 -18.44 0.67 -23.54
C ALA A 172 -17.96 -0.28 -24.66
N THR A 173 -18.89 -0.87 -25.43
CA THR A 173 -18.56 -1.81 -26.52
C THR A 173 -18.36 -1.16 -27.88
N LYS A 174 -18.79 0.10 -28.07
CA LYS A 174 -18.50 0.84 -29.29
C LYS A 174 -17.01 1.20 -29.32
N PRO A 175 -16.22 0.72 -30.30
CA PRO A 175 -14.88 1.25 -30.50
C PRO A 175 -15.03 2.73 -30.83
N THR A 176 -14.36 3.59 -30.05
CA THR A 176 -14.22 5.00 -30.37
C THR A 176 -13.63 5.09 -31.77
N ALA A 177 -14.44 5.53 -32.74
CA ALA A 177 -14.03 5.77 -34.12
C ALA A 177 -13.17 7.03 -34.21
#